data_AF-A0A9X9A0I2-F1
#
_entry.id   AF-A0A9X9A0I2-F1
#
_cell.length_a   1.000
_cell.length_b   1.000
_cell.length_c   1.000
_cell.angle_alpha   90.00
_cell.angle_beta   90.00
_cell.angle_gamma   90.00
#
_symmetry.space_group_name_H-M   'P 1'
#
loop_
_entity.id
_entity.type
_entity.pdbx_description
1 polymer ?
#
loop_
_entity_poly.entity_id
_entity_poly.type
_entity_poly.pdbx_seq_one_letter_code
_entity_poly.pdbx_strand_id
1 'polypeptide(L)'
;MICELSKNDFYRCNSLVNEQGQLEVRAVIAGVNPGRIFVDNSTAPNSGLIWLGNNDGFFFIGDSANEEFNKEMNHFINNVIVPEARKVGLDCFEGIGNHSKWNKTIERIFQHRKLKSWNQRVYTLRKEDYDNHHEPKFEQGYTVLKMSKALYENNNNTFKNIDFLQSKILEFWSSP
;
A
#
# COMPACT_ATOMS: atom_id res chain seq x y z
N MET A 1 0.32 13.21 -19.31
CA MET A 1 -0.87 13.38 -18.43
C MET A 1 -1.04 12.13 -17.59
N ILE A 2 -1.22 12.24 -16.27
CA ILE A 2 -1.38 11.08 -15.40
C ILE A 2 -2.79 10.48 -15.55
N CYS A 3 -2.89 9.17 -15.74
CA CYS A 3 -4.16 8.46 -15.89
C CYS A 3 -4.29 7.29 -14.91
N GLU A 4 -5.52 6.99 -14.48
CA GLU A 4 -5.83 5.84 -13.64
C GLU A 4 -5.99 4.58 -14.49
N LEU A 5 -5.31 3.50 -14.11
CA LEU A 5 -5.46 2.20 -14.74
C LEU A 5 -6.71 1.48 -14.26
N SER A 6 -7.33 0.72 -15.16
CA SER A 6 -8.29 -0.30 -14.77
C SER A 6 -7.59 -1.45 -14.05
N LYS A 7 -8.27 -2.16 -13.15
CA LYS A 7 -7.71 -3.35 -12.48
C LYS A 7 -7.18 -4.39 -13.46
N ASN A 8 -7.84 -4.54 -14.61
CA ASN A 8 -7.43 -5.48 -15.64
C ASN A 8 -6.10 -5.11 -16.29
N ASP A 9 -5.64 -3.86 -16.15
CA ASP A 9 -4.40 -3.35 -16.75
C ASP A 9 -3.25 -3.20 -15.74
N PHE A 10 -3.46 -3.52 -14.46
CA PHE A 10 -2.44 -3.38 -13.41
C PHE A 10 -1.14 -4.12 -13.75
N TYR A 11 -1.24 -5.28 -14.40
CA TYR A 11 -0.09 -6.08 -14.84
C TYR A 11 0.92 -5.31 -15.70
N ARG A 12 0.52 -4.21 -16.35
CA ARG A 12 1.41 -3.35 -17.14
C ARG A 12 2.48 -2.67 -16.30
N CYS A 13 2.28 -2.57 -14.98
CA CYS A 13 3.26 -2.00 -14.06
C CYS A 13 4.28 -3.01 -13.54
N ASN A 14 4.20 -4.30 -13.91
CA ASN A 14 5.11 -5.34 -13.40
C ASN A 14 6.60 -5.00 -13.61
N SER A 15 6.95 -4.38 -14.74
CA SER A 15 8.33 -3.96 -15.06
C SER A 15 8.80 -2.72 -14.28
N LEU A 16 7.89 -1.99 -13.62
CA LEU A 16 8.20 -0.78 -12.86
C LEU A 16 8.56 -1.06 -11.40
N VAL A 17 8.31 -2.27 -10.93
CA VAL A 17 8.51 -2.65 -9.52
C VAL A 17 9.95 -3.04 -9.29
N ASN A 18 10.56 -2.48 -8.26
CA ASN A 18 11.85 -2.93 -7.76
C ASN A 18 11.69 -4.29 -7.06
N GLU A 19 12.50 -5.27 -7.41
CA GLU A 19 12.51 -6.60 -6.78
C GLU A 19 12.74 -6.55 -5.27
N GLN A 20 13.56 -5.61 -4.80
CA GLN A 20 13.84 -5.33 -3.38
C GLN A 20 12.89 -4.30 -2.77
N GLY A 21 11.88 -3.89 -3.53
CA GLY A 21 10.85 -2.96 -3.08
C GLY A 21 9.84 -3.60 -2.14
N GLN A 22 8.89 -2.77 -1.69
CA GLN A 22 7.84 -3.14 -0.75
C GLN A 22 6.84 -4.12 -1.37
N LEU A 23 6.42 -5.13 -0.59
CA LEU A 23 5.58 -6.24 -1.05
C LEU A 23 4.15 -5.77 -1.38
N GLU A 24 3.67 -4.74 -0.68
CA GLU A 24 2.37 -4.12 -0.84
C GLU A 24 2.14 -3.62 -2.27
N VAL A 25 3.18 -3.06 -2.90
CA VAL A 25 3.18 -2.62 -4.30
C VAL A 25 2.87 -3.80 -5.24
N ARG A 26 3.54 -4.94 -5.01
CA ARG A 26 3.33 -6.16 -5.80
C ARG A 26 1.94 -6.75 -5.57
N ALA A 27 1.45 -6.71 -4.33
CA ALA A 27 0.14 -7.24 -3.97
C ALA A 27 -1.00 -6.46 -4.64
N VAL A 28 -0.88 -5.13 -4.75
CA VAL A 28 -1.83 -4.30 -5.50
C VAL A 28 -1.77 -4.61 -6.99
N ILE A 29 -0.57 -4.65 -7.59
CA ILE A 29 -0.40 -4.96 -9.02
C ILE A 29 -0.95 -6.35 -9.37
N ALA A 30 -0.76 -7.33 -8.50
CA ALA A 30 -1.29 -8.68 -8.65
C ALA A 30 -2.82 -8.77 -8.43
N GLY A 31 -3.48 -7.69 -8.00
CA GLY A 31 -4.91 -7.67 -7.69
C GLY A 31 -5.29 -8.44 -6.42
N VAL A 32 -4.31 -8.83 -5.60
CA VAL A 32 -4.53 -9.53 -4.33
C VAL A 32 -5.04 -8.56 -3.27
N ASN A 33 -4.47 -7.36 -3.25
CA ASN A 33 -4.87 -6.29 -2.34
C ASN A 33 -5.64 -5.19 -3.09
N PRO A 34 -6.59 -4.52 -2.42
CA PRO A 34 -7.21 -3.32 -2.98
C PRO A 34 -6.15 -2.25 -3.24
N GLY A 35 -6.41 -1.39 -4.22
CA GLY A 35 -5.55 -0.28 -4.53
C GLY A 35 -5.92 0.37 -5.85
N ARG A 36 -5.31 1.53 -6.10
CA ARG A 36 -5.46 2.33 -7.33
C ARG A 36 -4.07 2.59 -7.90
N ILE A 37 -3.94 2.49 -9.22
CA ILE A 37 -2.66 2.71 -9.90
C ILE A 37 -2.83 3.85 -10.90
N PHE A 38 -1.97 4.85 -10.78
CA PHE A 38 -1.94 6.02 -11.66
C PHE A 38 -0.60 6.05 -12.38
N VAL A 39 -0.59 6.22 -13.69
CA VAL A 39 0.61 6.13 -14.54
C VAL A 39 0.71 7.28 -15.51
N ASP A 40 1.91 7.51 -16.04
CA ASP A 40 2.17 8.47 -17.11
C ASP A 40 1.59 8.05 -18.47
N ASN A 41 1.51 6.74 -18.73
CA ASN A 41 0.97 6.17 -19.96
C ASN A 41 0.20 4.87 -19.67
N SER A 42 -1.04 4.75 -20.16
CA SER A 42 -1.89 3.60 -19.84
C SER A 42 -1.48 2.30 -20.54
N THR A 43 -0.80 2.37 -21.68
CA THR A 43 -0.43 1.19 -22.49
C THR A 43 1.01 0.74 -22.24
N ALA A 44 1.93 1.69 -22.05
CA ALA A 44 3.33 1.43 -21.74
C ALA A 44 3.81 2.37 -20.61
N PRO A 45 3.44 2.09 -19.35
CA PRO A 45 3.86 2.90 -18.20
C PRO A 45 5.38 2.96 -18.07
N ASN A 46 5.91 4.15 -17.75
CA ASN A 46 7.31 4.33 -17.35
C ASN A 46 7.43 4.77 -15.87
N SER A 47 6.45 5.52 -15.37
CA SER A 47 6.39 5.96 -13.97
C SER A 47 4.97 5.89 -13.45
N GLY A 48 4.81 5.65 -12.15
CA GLY A 48 3.49 5.58 -11.56
C GLY A 48 3.43 5.89 -10.08
N LEU A 49 2.21 6.11 -9.62
CA LEU A 49 1.81 6.27 -8.23
C LEU A 49 0.78 5.19 -7.90
N ILE A 50 1.05 4.39 -6.87
CA ILE A 50 0.08 3.44 -6.32
C ILE A 50 -0.46 4.00 -5.02
N TRP A 51 -1.78 4.04 -4.89
CA TRP A 51 -2.46 4.25 -3.62
C TRP A 51 -2.98 2.92 -3.10
N LEU A 52 -2.59 2.54 -1.87
CA LEU A 52 -2.99 1.26 -1.26
C LEU A 52 -4.50 1.15 -0.94
N GLY A 53 -5.29 2.22 -1.13
CA GLY A 53 -6.75 2.19 -1.12
C GLY A 53 -7.41 2.06 0.25
N ASN A 54 -6.72 1.54 1.25
CA ASN A 54 -7.21 1.39 2.63
C ASN A 54 -6.49 2.26 3.67
N ASN A 55 -5.39 2.91 3.27
CA ASN A 55 -4.54 3.69 4.15
C ASN A 55 -4.06 4.97 3.46
N ASP A 56 -3.30 5.74 4.21
CA ASP A 56 -2.57 6.93 3.80
C ASP A 56 -1.26 6.61 3.05
N GLY A 57 -0.98 5.35 2.72
CA GLY A 57 0.23 4.92 2.01
C GLY A 57 0.17 5.06 0.48
N PHE A 58 1.16 5.77 -0.08
CA PHE A 58 1.35 5.99 -1.51
C PHE A 58 2.76 5.60 -1.96
N PHE A 59 2.86 4.88 -3.08
CA PHE A 59 4.13 4.39 -3.61
C PHE A 59 4.44 4.95 -4.99
N PHE A 60 5.62 5.55 -5.14
CA PHE A 60 6.18 5.94 -6.43
C PHE A 60 6.97 4.77 -7.03
N ILE A 61 6.64 4.38 -8.25
CA ILE A 61 7.22 3.24 -8.97
C ILE A 61 7.78 3.65 -10.33
N GLY A 62 8.67 2.84 -10.89
CA GLY A 62 9.26 3.10 -12.20
C GLY A 62 10.29 4.23 -12.18
N ASP A 63 10.44 4.92 -13.31
CA ASP A 63 11.50 5.90 -13.52
C ASP A 63 11.30 7.20 -12.71
N SER A 64 12.16 7.42 -11.72
CA SER A 64 12.19 8.65 -10.92
C SER A 64 12.65 9.90 -11.68
N ALA A 65 13.23 9.74 -12.87
CA ALA A 65 13.73 10.83 -13.71
C ALA A 65 12.73 11.26 -14.80
N ASN A 66 11.52 10.69 -14.83
CA ASN A 66 10.49 11.05 -15.79
C ASN A 66 9.93 12.46 -15.54
N GLU A 67 10.51 13.45 -16.21
CA GLU A 67 10.18 14.87 -16.01
C GLU A 67 8.75 15.24 -16.43
N GLU A 68 8.15 14.54 -17.39
CA GLU A 68 6.74 14.79 -17.77
C GLU A 68 5.82 14.38 -16.62
N PHE A 69 5.98 13.15 -16.10
CA PHE A 69 5.23 12.68 -14.95
C PHE A 69 5.44 13.58 -13.73
N ASN A 70 6.70 13.91 -13.42
CA ASN A 70 7.07 14.68 -12.23
C ASN A 70 6.48 16.10 -12.23
N LYS A 71 6.40 16.77 -13.38
CA LYS A 71 5.80 18.12 -13.51
C LYS A 71 4.30 18.11 -13.24
N GLU A 72 3.61 17.05 -13.64
CA GLU A 72 2.16 16.91 -13.48
C GLU A 72 1.75 16.50 -12.06
N MET A 73 2.63 15.87 -11.29
CA MET A 73 2.31 15.29 -9.98
C MET A 73 1.61 16.24 -9.01
N ASN A 74 2.00 17.51 -8.96
CA ASN A 74 1.37 18.46 -8.05
C ASN A 74 -0.03 18.84 -8.46
N HIS A 75 -0.24 19.04 -9.76
CA HIS A 75 -1.57 19.30 -10.30
C HIS A 75 -2.47 18.09 -10.08
N PHE A 76 -1.96 16.89 -10.39
CA PHE A 76 -2.68 15.63 -10.18
C PHE A 76 -3.06 15.41 -8.72
N ILE A 77 -2.14 15.62 -7.78
CA ILE A 77 -2.45 15.48 -6.35
C ILE A 77 -3.52 16.47 -5.91
N ASN A 78 -3.43 17.73 -6.30
CA ASN A 78 -4.39 18.76 -5.87
C ASN A 78 -5.80 18.52 -6.41
N ASN A 79 -5.92 18.01 -7.64
CA ASN A 79 -7.20 17.91 -8.34
C ASN A 79 -7.81 16.50 -8.31
N VAL A 80 -7.02 15.45 -8.08
CA VAL A 80 -7.49 14.06 -8.04
C VAL A 80 -7.29 13.47 -6.66
N ILE A 81 -6.04 13.40 -6.17
CA ILE A 81 -5.75 12.67 -4.93
C ILE A 81 -6.37 13.35 -3.71
N VAL A 82 -6.22 14.66 -3.53
CA VAL A 82 -6.75 15.37 -2.36
C VAL A 82 -8.27 15.24 -2.24
N PRO A 83 -9.08 15.48 -3.30
CA PRO A 83 -10.52 15.24 -3.22
C PRO A 83 -10.89 13.80 -2.86
N GLU A 84 -10.20 12.81 -3.44
CA GLU A 84 -10.49 11.40 -3.21
C GLU A 84 -10.07 10.94 -1.81
N ALA A 85 -8.90 11.36 -1.33
CA ALA A 85 -8.40 11.07 0.01
C ALA A 85 -9.34 11.63 1.10
N ARG A 86 -9.88 12.84 0.89
CA ARG A 86 -10.84 13.45 1.82
C ARG A 86 -12.16 12.66 1.93
N LYS A 87 -12.60 11.99 0.85
CA LYS A 87 -13.82 11.15 0.90
C LYS A 87 -13.68 9.97 1.86
N VAL A 88 -12.46 9.51 2.09
CA VAL A 88 -12.14 8.43 3.03
C VAL A 88 -11.53 8.95 4.34
N GLY A 89 -11.68 10.25 4.62
CA GLY A 89 -11.26 10.85 5.89
C GLY A 89 -9.76 11.11 6.04
N LEU A 90 -8.99 11.07 4.94
CA LEU A 90 -7.56 11.35 4.96
C LEU A 90 -7.28 12.84 4.67
N ASP A 91 -6.48 13.46 5.53
CA ASP A 91 -6.00 14.85 5.42
C ASP A 91 -4.51 14.95 5.05
N CYS A 92 -3.79 13.84 5.18
CA CYS A 92 -2.39 13.68 4.83
C CYS A 92 -2.15 12.31 4.17
N PHE A 93 -0.98 12.14 3.56
CA PHE A 93 -0.55 10.86 3.05
C PHE A 93 0.97 10.67 3.17
N GLU A 94 1.39 9.41 3.30
CA GLU A 94 2.78 8.97 3.32
C GLU A 94 3.23 8.59 1.91
N GLY A 95 4.19 9.34 1.35
CA GLY A 95 4.76 9.07 0.04
C GLY A 95 6.09 8.34 0.12
N ILE A 96 6.17 7.13 -0.44
CA ILE A 96 7.34 6.25 -0.38
C ILE A 96 7.81 5.91 -1.79
N GLY A 97 9.12 5.99 -2.04
CA GLY A 97 9.71 5.46 -3.27
C GLY A 97 9.87 3.95 -3.20
N ASN A 98 9.45 3.22 -4.25
CA ASN A 98 9.71 1.78 -4.36
C ASN A 98 11.21 1.46 -4.60
N HIS A 99 12.03 2.50 -4.79
CA HIS A 99 13.48 2.45 -4.73
C HIS A 99 14.09 3.80 -4.35
N SER A 100 15.32 3.80 -3.84
CA SER A 100 15.96 4.99 -3.24
C SER A 100 16.12 6.20 -4.17
N LYS A 101 16.19 6.01 -5.50
CA LYS A 101 16.28 7.15 -6.44
C LYS A 101 15.07 8.09 -6.38
N TRP A 102 13.91 7.60 -5.94
CA TRP A 102 12.72 8.42 -5.75
C TRP A 102 12.84 9.41 -4.60
N ASN A 103 13.69 9.18 -3.60
CA ASN A 103 13.74 10.01 -2.39
C ASN A 103 13.98 11.49 -2.71
N LYS A 104 15.04 11.78 -3.48
CA LYS A 104 15.35 13.16 -3.91
C LYS A 104 14.30 13.72 -4.85
N THR A 105 13.72 12.88 -5.71
CA THR A 105 12.65 13.29 -6.64
C THR A 105 11.40 13.71 -5.87
N ILE A 106 10.96 12.94 -4.89
CA ILE A 106 9.79 13.24 -4.05
C ILE A 106 10.00 14.55 -3.28
N GLU A 107 11.15 14.72 -2.63
CA GLU A 107 11.53 15.96 -1.95
C GLU A 107 11.45 17.16 -2.90
N ARG A 108 12.00 17.03 -4.10
CA ARG A 108 12.01 18.08 -5.13
C ARG A 108 10.60 18.42 -5.63
N ILE A 109 9.79 17.42 -5.97
CA ILE A 109 8.43 17.63 -6.50
C ILE A 109 7.57 18.34 -5.44
N PHE A 110 7.71 17.97 -4.17
CA PHE A 110 6.85 18.47 -3.09
C PHE A 110 7.50 19.51 -2.19
N GLN A 111 8.62 20.11 -2.59
CA GLN A 111 9.39 21.07 -1.78
C GLN A 111 8.58 22.28 -1.26
N HIS A 112 7.49 22.65 -1.94
CA HIS A 112 6.60 23.75 -1.53
C HIS A 112 5.54 23.32 -0.51
N ARG A 113 5.44 22.01 -0.21
CA ARG A 113 4.54 21.45 0.80
C ARG A 113 5.29 21.26 2.12
N LYS A 114 4.55 21.18 3.24
CA LYS A 114 5.12 20.91 4.55
C LYS A 114 5.49 19.42 4.68
N LEU A 115 6.69 19.07 4.22
CA LEU A 115 7.19 17.70 4.29
C LEU A 115 7.70 17.34 5.68
N LYS A 116 7.46 16.09 6.08
CA LYS A 116 8.17 15.40 7.16
C LYS A 116 8.74 14.13 6.57
N SER A 117 9.91 13.71 7.05
CA SER A 117 10.55 12.47 6.64
C SER A 117 10.99 11.68 7.87
N TRP A 118 10.97 10.36 7.74
CA TRP A 118 11.44 9.41 8.74
C TRP A 118 11.92 8.15 8.02
N ASN A 119 12.64 7.30 8.77
CA ASN A 119 13.10 6.02 8.24
C ASN A 119 12.11 4.91 8.63
N GLN A 120 11.62 4.17 7.65
CA GLN A 120 10.93 2.90 7.88
C GLN A 120 11.94 1.76 7.87
N ARG A 121 11.89 0.89 8.89
CA ARG A 121 12.72 -0.32 8.93
C ARG A 121 11.88 -1.51 8.51
N VAL A 122 12.25 -2.12 7.38
CA VAL A 122 11.62 -3.34 6.88
C VAL A 122 12.51 -4.51 7.28
N TYR A 123 11.90 -5.52 7.92
CA TYR A 123 12.59 -6.73 8.37
C TYR A 123 12.15 -7.92 7.54
N THR A 124 13.06 -8.86 7.33
CA THR A 124 12.77 -10.14 6.69
C THR A 124 13.28 -11.24 7.58
N LEU A 125 12.37 -12.14 7.98
CA LEU A 125 12.72 -13.36 8.69
C LEU A 125 12.99 -14.45 7.67
N ARG A 126 14.20 -15.00 7.66
CA ARG A 126 14.50 -16.19 6.85
C ARG A 126 14.02 -17.43 7.58
N LYS A 127 13.59 -18.43 6.82
CA LYS A 127 12.98 -19.64 7.40
C LYS A 127 13.98 -20.39 8.27
N GLU A 128 15.23 -20.44 7.85
CA GLU A 128 16.36 -21.03 8.57
C GLU A 128 16.72 -20.29 9.87
N ASP A 129 16.36 -19.01 9.98
CA ASP A 129 16.60 -18.19 11.16
C ASP A 129 15.44 -18.26 12.17
N TYR A 130 14.32 -18.92 11.83
CA TYR A 130 13.19 -19.06 12.73
C TYR A 130 13.44 -20.13 13.80
N ASP A 131 13.44 -19.70 15.06
CA ASP A 131 13.54 -20.57 16.22
C ASP A 131 12.24 -20.55 17.03
N ASN A 132 11.54 -21.69 17.07
CA ASN A 132 10.28 -21.84 17.78
C ASN A 132 10.42 -21.77 19.31
N HIS A 133 11.63 -21.86 19.86
CA HIS A 133 11.86 -21.69 21.29
C HIS A 133 11.71 -20.23 21.75
N HIS A 134 11.72 -19.28 20.80
CA HIS A 134 11.57 -17.84 21.06
C HIS A 134 10.14 -17.32 20.77
N GLU A 135 9.15 -18.21 20.64
CA GLU A 135 7.76 -17.77 20.51
C GLU A 135 7.33 -16.92 21.72
N PRO A 136 6.66 -15.77 21.50
CA PRO A 136 6.22 -14.91 22.59
C PRO A 136 5.35 -15.68 23.57
N LYS A 137 5.66 -15.59 24.87
CA LYS A 137 4.77 -16.08 25.90
C LYS A 137 3.60 -15.13 26.02
N PHE A 138 2.40 -15.60 25.72
CA PHE A 138 1.19 -14.81 25.88
C PHE A 138 0.84 -14.67 27.37
N GLU A 139 0.35 -13.50 27.75
CA GLU A 139 -0.13 -13.25 29.11
C GLU A 139 -1.30 -14.17 29.46
N GLN A 140 -1.41 -14.51 30.75
CA GLN A 140 -2.50 -15.32 31.25
C GLN A 140 -3.84 -14.62 30.97
N GLY A 141 -4.76 -15.31 30.28
CA GLY A 141 -6.07 -14.78 29.89
C GLY A 141 -6.23 -14.52 28.39
N TYR A 142 -5.16 -14.58 27.59
CA TYR A 142 -5.23 -14.49 26.13
C TYR A 142 -5.10 -15.86 25.47
N THR A 143 -5.71 -16.01 24.28
CA THR A 143 -5.61 -17.21 23.45
C THR A 143 -5.40 -16.80 22.01
N VAL A 144 -4.41 -17.41 21.35
CA VAL A 144 -4.15 -17.20 19.92
C VAL A 144 -4.91 -18.23 19.11
N LEU A 145 -5.66 -17.77 18.11
CA LEU A 145 -6.41 -18.62 17.20
C LEU A 145 -5.99 -18.33 15.77
N LYS A 146 -5.81 -19.39 14.97
CA LYS A 146 -5.60 -19.25 13.53
C LYS A 146 -6.91 -18.82 12.87
N MET A 147 -6.84 -17.79 12.02
CA MET A 147 -7.99 -17.38 11.22
C MET A 147 -8.48 -18.52 10.31
N SER A 148 -9.80 -18.72 10.31
CA SER A 148 -10.50 -19.72 9.52
C SER A 148 -11.90 -19.22 9.18
N LYS A 149 -12.54 -19.82 8.18
CA LYS A 149 -13.92 -19.50 7.81
C LYS A 149 -14.89 -19.64 9.01
N ALA A 150 -14.78 -20.72 9.77
CA ALA A 150 -15.63 -20.95 10.94
C ALA A 150 -15.45 -19.87 12.04
N LEU A 151 -14.22 -19.36 12.20
CA LEU A 151 -13.93 -18.26 13.13
C LEU A 151 -14.50 -16.93 12.61
N TYR A 152 -14.34 -16.64 11.32
CA TYR A 152 -14.87 -15.43 10.68
C TYR A 152 -16.40 -15.37 10.70
N GLU A 153 -17.06 -16.49 10.41
CA GLU A 153 -18.53 -16.61 10.44
C GLU A 153 -19.08 -16.70 11.86
N ASN A 154 -18.21 -16.91 12.86
CA ASN A 154 -18.59 -17.09 14.26
C ASN A 154 -19.67 -18.18 14.44
N ASN A 155 -19.53 -19.31 13.74
CA ASN A 155 -20.56 -20.36 13.66
C ASN A 155 -20.98 -20.93 15.03
N ASN A 156 -20.13 -20.80 16.04
CA ASN A 156 -20.40 -21.26 17.42
C ASN A 156 -20.86 -20.12 18.36
N ASN A 157 -21.06 -18.90 17.84
CA ASN A 157 -21.36 -17.69 18.61
C ASN A 157 -20.39 -17.44 19.78
N THR A 158 -19.12 -17.84 19.60
CA THR A 158 -18.07 -17.74 20.62
C THR A 158 -17.69 -16.30 20.93
N PHE A 159 -17.74 -15.42 19.92
CA PHE A 159 -17.32 -14.02 20.04
C PHE A 159 -18.54 -13.08 20.07
N LYS A 160 -18.58 -12.20 21.07
CA LYS A 160 -19.65 -11.20 21.22
C LYS A 160 -19.49 -9.98 20.30
N ASN A 161 -18.27 -9.73 19.84
CA ASN A 161 -17.88 -8.56 19.04
C ASN A 161 -17.35 -8.98 17.65
N ILE A 162 -17.98 -9.99 17.03
CA ILE A 162 -17.52 -10.53 15.74
C ILE A 162 -17.42 -9.45 14.64
N ASP A 163 -18.32 -8.47 14.65
CA ASP A 163 -18.35 -7.36 13.69
C ASP A 163 -17.03 -6.55 13.70
N PHE A 164 -16.36 -6.47 14.85
CA PHE A 164 -15.04 -5.83 14.93
C PHE A 164 -13.99 -6.62 14.15
N LEU A 165 -13.95 -7.95 14.29
CA LEU A 165 -13.02 -8.80 13.55
C LEU A 165 -13.30 -8.75 12.05
N GLN A 166 -14.58 -8.84 11.66
CA GLN A 166 -14.99 -8.81 10.26
C GLN A 166 -14.67 -7.47 9.61
N SER A 167 -14.98 -6.35 10.27
CA SER A 167 -14.63 -5.01 9.76
C SER A 167 -13.12 -4.84 9.60
N LYS A 168 -12.32 -5.33 10.56
CA LYS A 168 -10.86 -5.31 10.46
C LYS A 168 -10.31 -6.13 9.31
N ILE A 169 -10.90 -7.27 8.97
CA ILE A 169 -10.48 -8.05 7.80
C ILE A 169 -10.86 -7.33 6.50
N LEU A 170 -12.07 -6.79 6.42
CA LEU A 170 -12.56 -6.09 5.23
C LEU A 170 -11.83 -4.76 4.95
N GLU A 171 -11.16 -4.18 5.94
CA GLU A 171 -10.25 -3.04 5.76
C GLU A 171 -9.02 -3.40 4.89
N PHE A 172 -8.58 -4.66 4.83
CA PHE A 172 -7.35 -5.05 4.11
C PHE A 172 -7.59 -6.02 2.97
N TRP A 173 -8.67 -6.82 3.02
CA TRP A 173 -9.05 -7.77 1.97
C TRP A 173 -10.48 -7.52 1.52
N SER A 174 -10.67 -7.35 0.19
CA SER A 174 -11.99 -7.07 -0.38
C SER A 174 -12.99 -8.24 -0.26
N SER A 175 -12.50 -9.43 0.11
CA SER A 175 -13.30 -10.59 0.44
C SER A 175 -12.57 -11.43 1.51
N PRO A 176 -13.30 -12.01 2.48
CA PRO A 176 -12.73 -12.88 3.51
C PRO A 176 -12.31 -14.26 3.00
#